data_AF-A0A947RHA8-F1
#
_entry.id   AF-A0A947RHA8-F1
#
_cell.length_a   1.000
_cell.length_b   1.000
_cell.length_c   1.000
_cell.angle_alpha   90.00
_cell.angle_beta   90.00
_cell.angle_gamma   90.00
#
_symmetry.space_group_name_H-M   'P 1'
#
loop_
_entity.id
_entity.type
_entity.pdbx_description
1 polymer ?
#
loop_
_entity_poly.entity_id
_entity_poly.type
_entity_poly.pdbx_seq_one_letter_code
_entity_poly.pdbx_strand_id
1 'polypeptide(L)' 'MNKVIAIPRDLSKTGDLVVMPRDEYEEFLRLKKIISLVESTLSEKKAIKAGRKEIREGKYLTLSQLKNEMEG' A
#
# COMPACT_ATOMS: atom_id res chain seq x y z
N MET A 1 24.34 -4.68 24.61
CA MET A 1 24.11 -6.13 24.37
C MET A 1 23.86 -6.33 22.89
N ASN A 2 24.73 -7.08 22.19
CA ASN A 2 24.50 -7.41 20.79
C ASN A 2 23.48 -8.56 20.71
N LYS A 3 22.30 -8.30 20.14
CA LYS A 3 21.32 -9.35 19.85
C LYS A 3 21.73 -10.02 18.55
N VAL A 4 22.18 -11.28 18.64
CA VAL A 4 22.46 -12.13 17.48
C VAL A 4 21.16 -12.78 17.06
N ILE A 5 20.75 -12.57 15.81
CA ILE A 5 19.58 -13.24 15.21
C ILE A 5 20.12 -14.34 14.30
N ALA A 6 19.85 -15.60 14.66
CA ALA A 6 20.22 -16.75 13.84
C ALA A 6 19.13 -17.02 12.80
N ILE A 7 19.52 -17.09 11.53
CA ILE A 7 18.62 -17.43 10.42
C ILE A 7 18.99 -18.83 9.93
N PRO A 8 18.04 -19.78 9.87
CA PRO A 8 18.28 -21.11 9.30
C PRO A 8 18.86 -21.04 7.88
N ARG A 9 19.85 -21.88 7.58
CA ARG A 9 20.54 -21.89 6.27
C ARG A 9 19.60 -22.10 5.09
N ASP A 10 18.54 -22.86 5.29
CA ASP A 10 17.59 -23.14 4.20
C ASP A 10 16.70 -21.93 3.89
N LEU A 11 16.36 -21.13 4.90
CA LEU A 11 15.67 -19.85 4.71
C LEU A 11 16.57 -18.81 4.05
N SER A 12 17.89 -18.82 4.32
CA SER A 12 18.83 -17.92 3.63
C SER A 12 19.02 -18.21 2.14
N LYS A 13 18.55 -19.36 1.65
CA LYS A 13 18.59 -19.73 0.22
C LYS A 13 17.33 -19.32 -0.53
N THR A 14 16.26 -18.92 0.18
CA THR A 14 14.94 -18.65 -0.40
C THR A 14 14.78 -17.15 -0.68
N GLY A 15 15.53 -16.65 -1.67
CA GLY A 15 15.41 -15.26 -2.15
C GLY A 15 15.92 -14.21 -1.15
N ASP A 16 15.42 -12.99 -1.29
CA ASP A 16 15.86 -11.84 -0.50
C ASP A 16 15.21 -11.85 0.90
N LEU A 17 16.04 -11.76 1.94
CA LEU A 17 15.59 -11.66 3.33
C LEU A 17 15.42 -10.19 3.74
N VAL A 18 14.28 -9.87 4.35
CA VAL A 18 13.97 -8.52 4.85
C VAL A 18 13.71 -8.59 6.35
N VAL A 19 14.35 -7.70 7.10
CA VAL A 19 14.09 -7.52 8.53
C VAL A 19 12.98 -6.48 8.68
N MET A 20 11.91 -6.84 9.40
CA MET A 20 10.75 -5.98 9.63
C MET A 20 10.29 -6.11 11.09
N PRO A 21 9.77 -5.03 11.71
CA PRO A 21 9.05 -5.11 12.97
C PRO A 21 7.90 -6.14 12.90
N ARG A 22 7.67 -6.85 14.01
CA ARG A 22 6.68 -7.94 14.04
C ARG A 22 5.26 -7.42 13.81
N ASP A 23 4.92 -6.31 14.43
CA ASP A 23 3.63 -5.62 14.31
C ASP A 23 3.35 -5.19 12.86
N GLU A 24 4.33 -4.61 12.18
CA GLU A 24 4.22 -4.27 10.75
C GLU A 24 4.00 -5.51 9.87
N TYR A 25 4.72 -6.61 10.16
CA TYR A 25 4.57 -7.86 9.43
C TYR A 25 3.19 -8.49 9.61
N GLU A 26 2.67 -8.50 10.84
CA GLU A 26 1.33 -9.01 11.15
C GLU A 26 0.24 -8.17 10.47
N GLU A 27 0.38 -6.85 10.49
CA GLU A 27 -0.51 -5.96 9.77
C GLU A 27 -0.46 -6.20 8.26
N PHE A 28 0.73 -6.32 7.67
CA PHE A 28 0.88 -6.65 6.25
C PHE A 28 0.15 -7.95 5.88
N LEU A 29 0.32 -9.01 6.68
CA LEU A 29 -0.37 -10.28 6.46
C LEU A 29 -1.90 -10.16 6.59
N ARG A 30 -2.39 -9.35 7.53
CA ARG A 30 -3.83 -9.06 7.68
C ARG A 30 -4.35 -8.33 6.44
N LEU A 31 -3.65 -7.27 6.00
CA LEU A 31 -4.03 -6.49 4.83
C LEU A 31 -4.02 -7.35 3.57
N LYS A 32 -3.05 -8.25 3.41
CA LYS A 32 -2.99 -9.18 2.27
C LYS A 32 -4.20 -10.11 2.15
N LYS A 33 -4.90 -10.40 3.26
CA LYS A 33 -6.14 -11.21 3.24
C LYS A 33 -7.38 -10.40 2.86
N ILE A 34 -7.38 -9.10 3.15
CA ILE A 34 -8.54 -8.22 2.99
C ILE A 34 -8.47 -7.51 1.63
N ILE A 35 -7.28 -7.07 1.25
CA ILE A 35 -7.02 -6.32 0.03
C ILE A 35 -6.42 -7.31 -0.96
N SER A 36 -7.20 -7.67 -1.98
CA SER A 36 -6.68 -8.37 -3.14
C SER A 36 -5.51 -7.57 -3.70
N LEU A 37 -4.34 -8.19 -3.79
CA LEU A 37 -3.21 -7.59 -4.48
C LEU A 37 -3.56 -7.58 -5.98
N VAL A 38 -3.92 -6.40 -6.48
CA VAL A 38 -4.21 -6.18 -7.90
C VAL A 38 -2.97 -5.60 -8.55
N GLU A 39 -2.55 -6.15 -9.68
CA GLU A 39 -1.53 -5.53 -10.50
C GLU A 39 -2.10 -4.28 -11.17
N SER A 40 -1.71 -3.11 -10.66
CA SER A 40 -2.13 -1.86 -11.29
C SER A 40 -1.36 -1.59 -12.57
N THR A 41 -2.07 -1.17 -13.61
CA THR A 41 -1.50 -0.69 -14.86
C THR A 41 -0.71 0.61 -14.66
N LEU A 42 0.15 0.96 -15.62
CA LEU A 42 0.91 2.22 -15.56
C LEU A 42 0.02 3.46 -15.55
N SER A 43 -1.13 3.42 -16.24
CA SER A 43 -2.13 4.49 -16.25
C SER A 43 -2.79 4.64 -14.89
N GLU A 44 -3.18 3.54 -14.25
CA GLU A 44 -3.77 3.56 -12.90
C GLU A 44 -2.81 4.14 -11.86
N LYS A 45 -1.53 3.73 -11.90
CA LYS A 45 -0.50 4.29 -11.00
C LYS A 45 -0.35 5.81 -11.20
N LYS A 46 -0.39 6.28 -12.45
CA LYS A 46 -0.36 7.72 -12.76
C LYS A 46 -1.61 8.43 -12.24
N ALA A 47 -2.79 7.84 -12.42
CA ALA A 47 -4.05 8.40 -11.94
C ALA A 47 -4.07 8.53 -10.41
N ILE A 48 -3.64 7.48 -9.69
CA ILE A 48 -3.52 7.53 -8.22
C ILE A 48 -2.54 8.64 -7.79
N LYS A 49 -1.41 8.78 -8.47
CA LYS A 49 -0.43 9.85 -8.18
C LYS A 49 -1.03 11.24 -8.42
N ALA A 50 -1.77 11.42 -9.51
CA ALA A 50 -2.45 12.68 -9.82
C ALA A 50 -3.52 13.01 -8.76
N GLY A 51 -4.39 12.06 -8.42
CA GLY A 51 -5.40 12.25 -7.38
C GLY A 51 -4.81 12.60 -6.01
N ARG A 52 -3.70 11.97 -5.61
CA ARG A 52 -2.98 12.35 -4.37
C ARG A 52 -2.47 13.80 -4.39
N LYS A 53 -2.04 14.28 -5.56
CA LYS A 53 -1.59 15.67 -5.74
C LYS A 53 -2.78 16.63 -5.65
N GLU A 54 -3.88 16.31 -6.33
CA GLU A 54 -5.12 17.09 -6.31
C GLU A 54 -5.69 17.24 -4.90
N ILE A 55 -5.77 16.13 -4.14
CA ILE A 55 -6.21 16.17 -2.73
C ILE A 55 -5.33 17.11 -1.90
N ARG A 56 -3.99 17.02 -2.05
CA ARG A 56 -3.05 17.88 -1.34
C ARG A 56 -3.22 19.36 -1.70
N GLU A 57 -3.55 19.64 -2.95
CA GLU A 57 -3.79 21.00 -3.45
C GLU A 57 -5.22 21.50 -3.16
N GLY A 58 -6.06 20.71 -2.48
CA GLY A 58 -7.46 21.05 -2.22
C GLY A 58 -8.37 20.96 -3.44
N LYS A 59 -7.90 20.36 -4.54
CA LYS A 59 -8.62 20.19 -5.81
C LYS A 59 -9.40 18.88 -5.80
N TYR A 60 -10.35 18.74 -4.89
CA TYR A 60 -11.22 17.56 -4.81
C TYR A 60 -12.68 17.98 -4.80
N LEU A 61 -13.53 17.10 -5.31
CA LEU A 61 -14.98 17.25 -5.21
C LEU A 61 -15.47 16.63 -3.89
N THR A 62 -16.29 17.36 -3.16
CA THR A 62 -17.06 16.79 -2.06
C THR A 62 -18.20 15.94 -2.60
N LEU A 63 -18.75 15.04 -1.78
CA LEU A 63 -19.88 14.20 -2.16
C LEU A 63 -21.11 15.03 -2.60
N SER A 64 -21.34 16.19 -1.96
CA SER A 64 -22.43 17.09 -2.35
C SER A 64 -22.18 17.72 -3.72
N GLN A 65 -20.95 18.14 -4.01
CA GLN A 65 -20.61 18.72 -5.32
C GLN A 65 -20.72 17.67 -6.42
N LEU A 66 -20.20 16.47 -6.16
CA LEU A 66 -20.30 15.35 -7.10
C LEU A 66 -21.76 15.01 -7.43
N LYS A 67 -22.63 14.93 -6.40
CA LYS A 67 -24.06 14.65 -6.60
C LYS A 67 -24.72 15.70 -7.48
N ASN A 68 -24.45 16.98 -7.24
CA ASN A 68 -25.02 18.06 -8.05
C ASN A 68 -24.52 18.04 -9.50
N GLU A 69 -23.27 17.65 -9.74
CA GLU A 69 -22.72 17.53 -11.11
C GLU A 69 -23.25 16.30 -11.87
N MET A 70 -23.70 15.27 -11.16
CA MET A 70 -24.27 14.05 -11.76
C MET A 70 -25.79 14.10 -11.96
N GLU A 71 -26.50 14.95 -11.22
CA GLU A 71 -27.95 15.15 -11.32
C GLU A 71 -28.36 16.31 -12.26
N GLY A 72 -27.39 17.06 -12.79
CA GLY A 72 -27.60 18.12 -13.79
C GLY A 72 -27.39 17.64 -15.22
#